data_AF-A0AA41VF94-F1
#
_entry.id   AF-A0AA41VF94-F1
#
_cell.length_a   1.000
_cell.length_b   1.000
_cell.length_c   1.000
_cell.angle_alpha   90.00
_cell.angle_beta   90.00
_cell.angle_gamma   90.00
#
_symmetry.space_group_name_H-M   'P 1'
#
loop_
_entity.id
_entity.type
_entity.pdbx_description
1 polymer ?
#
loop_
_entity_poly.entity_id
_entity_poly.type
_entity_poly.pdbx_seq_one_letter_code
_entity_poly.pdbx_strand_id
1 'polypeptide(L)'
;MDGALLLIAANESCPQPQTSEHLAAVEIMRLQHIIILQNKVDLIQENVAINQHEAIQKFIQKTVADGAPVIPISAQLKYNIDVVCEYIIKRIPIPERNFISPPNMIVIRSFDVNKPGSEVDEIKGGVAGGSILR
;
A
#
# COMPACT_ATOMS: atom_id res chain seq x y z
N MET A 1 3.48 3.37 9.08
CA MET A 1 3.19 3.57 7.64
C MET A 1 2.79 5.01 7.49
N ASP A 2 3.30 5.70 6.48
CA ASP A 2 3.09 7.14 6.31
C ASP A 2 2.14 7.46 5.13
N GLY A 3 1.82 6.44 4.32
CA GLY A 3 0.80 6.46 3.28
C GLY A 3 0.42 5.04 2.86
N ALA A 4 -0.63 4.91 2.06
CA ALA A 4 -1.15 3.63 1.57
C ALA A 4 -1.49 3.66 0.08
N LEU A 5 -1.24 2.54 -0.60
CA LEU A 5 -1.69 2.29 -1.97
C LEU A 5 -2.82 1.25 -1.91
N LEU A 6 -4.04 1.65 -2.26
CA LEU A 6 -5.19 0.75 -2.31
C LEU A 6 -5.34 0.18 -3.72
N LEU A 7 -4.99 -1.09 -3.89
CA LEU A 7 -5.09 -1.80 -5.16
C LEU A 7 -6.50 -2.40 -5.33
N ILE A 8 -7.15 -2.05 -6.44
CA ILE A 8 -8.47 -2.57 -6.81
C ILE A 8 -8.34 -3.20 -8.20
N ALA A 9 -8.75 -4.47 -8.32
CA ALA A 9 -8.69 -5.19 -9.57
C ALA A 9 -9.83 -4.77 -10.50
N ALA A 10 -9.52 -4.40 -11.74
CA ALA A 10 -10.50 -3.82 -12.64
C ALA A 10 -11.50 -4.84 -13.20
N ASN A 11 -11.09 -6.11 -13.21
CA ASN A 11 -11.90 -7.25 -13.63
C ASN A 11 -12.89 -7.75 -12.56
N GLU A 12 -12.88 -7.17 -11.36
CA GLU A 12 -13.75 -7.57 -10.25
C GLU A 12 -14.74 -6.46 -9.89
N SER A 13 -15.89 -6.84 -9.33
CA SER A 13 -16.87 -5.87 -8.85
C SER A 13 -16.33 -5.10 -7.65
N CYS A 14 -16.53 -3.78 -7.62
CA CYS A 14 -16.24 -2.94 -6.47
C CYS A 14 -17.55 -2.59 -5.75
N PRO A 15 -17.63 -2.66 -4.41
CA PRO A 15 -16.58 -3.03 -3.46
C PRO A 15 -16.46 -4.55 -3.20
N GLN A 16 -15.23 -5.05 -3.04
CA GLN A 16 -14.95 -6.39 -2.50
C GLN A 16 -14.84 -6.34 -0.96
N PRO A 17 -15.19 -7.42 -0.23
CA PRO A 17 -15.06 -7.48 1.22
C PRO A 17 -13.67 -7.09 1.72
N GLN A 18 -12.62 -7.56 1.03
CA GLN A 18 -11.23 -7.27 1.37
C GLN A 18 -10.86 -5.80 1.16
N THR A 19 -11.42 -5.14 0.14
CA THR A 19 -11.21 -3.70 -0.08
C THR A 19 -11.83 -2.87 1.04
N SER A 20 -13.01 -3.28 1.53
CA SER A 20 -13.67 -2.65 2.67
C SER A 20 -12.90 -2.84 3.98
N GLU A 21 -12.39 -4.04 4.25
CA GLU A 21 -11.56 -4.29 5.43
C GLU A 21 -10.27 -3.47 5.42
N HIS A 22 -9.58 -3.42 4.27
CA HIS A 22 -8.36 -2.61 4.14
C HIS A 22 -8.64 -1.12 4.34
N LEU A 23 -9.74 -0.59 3.79
CA LEU A 23 -10.11 0.81 3.98
C LEU A 23 -10.42 1.12 5.45
N ALA A 24 -11.15 0.23 6.14
CA ALA A 24 -11.43 0.37 7.57
C ALA A 24 -10.15 0.36 8.42
N ALA A 25 -9.19 -0.51 8.10
CA ALA A 25 -7.89 -0.55 8.78
C ALA A 25 -7.10 0.77 8.58
N VAL A 26 -7.10 1.29 7.36
CA VAL A 26 -6.45 2.58 7.02
C VAL A 26 -7.10 3.75 7.75
N GLU A 27 -8.42 3.73 7.91
CA GLU A 27 -9.18 4.72 8.68
C GLU A 27 -8.84 4.68 10.17
N ILE A 28 -8.71 3.49 10.77
CA ILE A 28 -8.26 3.32 12.16
C ILE A 28 -6.83 3.86 12.35
N MET A 29 -5.94 3.60 11.38
CA MET A 29 -4.56 4.10 11.39
C MET A 29 -4.45 5.61 11.09
N ARG A 30 -5.54 6.26 10.68
CA ARG A 30 -5.62 7.70 10.33
C ARG A 30 -4.58 8.13 9.29
N LEU A 31 -4.32 7.28 8.30
CA LEU A 31 -3.41 7.63 7.22
C LEU A 31 -4.08 8.67 6.31
N GLN A 32 -3.45 9.82 6.13
CA GLN A 32 -3.96 10.90 5.28
C GLN A 32 -3.61 10.73 3.80
N HIS A 33 -2.49 10.04 3.52
CA HIS A 33 -1.95 9.92 2.18
C HIS A 33 -2.34 8.58 1.57
N ILE A 34 -3.42 8.56 0.79
CA ILE A 34 -3.95 7.38 0.13
C ILE A 34 -3.95 7.61 -1.39
N ILE A 35 -3.49 6.63 -2.15
CA ILE A 35 -3.58 6.60 -3.61
C ILE A 35 -4.28 5.29 -3.99
N ILE A 36 -5.28 5.37 -4.85
CA ILE A 36 -6.05 4.20 -5.29
C ILE A 36 -5.55 3.81 -6.68
N LEU A 37 -5.26 2.53 -6.86
CA LEU A 37 -4.74 1.96 -8.09
C LEU A 37 -5.76 0.99 -8.67
N GLN A 38 -6.34 1.35 -9.81
CA GLN A 38 -7.23 0.47 -10.57
C GLN A 38 -6.35 -0.38 -11.50
N ASN A 39 -6.03 -1.60 -11.08
CA ASN A 39 -5.09 -2.49 -11.77
C ASN A 39 -5.81 -3.46 -12.72
N LYS A 40 -5.10 -4.07 -13.67
CA LYS A 40 -5.65 -5.02 -14.67
C LYS A 40 -6.62 -4.37 -15.66
N VAL A 41 -6.45 -3.08 -15.96
CA VAL A 41 -7.27 -2.39 -16.98
C VAL A 41 -7.10 -2.96 -18.38
N ASP A 42 -6.01 -3.70 -18.62
CA ASP A 42 -5.74 -4.44 -19.86
C ASP A 42 -6.72 -5.59 -20.13
N LEU A 43 -7.42 -6.10 -19.12
CA LEU A 43 -8.34 -7.23 -19.24
C LEU A 43 -9.79 -6.81 -19.52
N ILE A 44 -10.10 -5.52 -19.49
CA ILE A 44 -11.47 -5.01 -19.57
C ILE A 44 -11.61 -3.93 -20.64
N GLN A 45 -12.84 -3.69 -21.07
CA GLN A 45 -13.16 -2.58 -21.97
C GLN A 45 -13.26 -1.27 -21.20
N GLU A 46 -13.02 -0.16 -21.92
CA GLU A 46 -13.05 1.21 -21.37
C GLU A 46 -14.35 1.52 -20.62
N ASN A 47 -15.51 1.14 -21.16
CA ASN A 47 -16.81 1.36 -20.51
C ASN A 47 -16.90 0.69 -19.13
N VAL A 48 -16.36 -0.53 -19.00
CA VAL A 48 -16.35 -1.26 -17.72
C VAL A 48 -15.39 -0.57 -16.74
N ALA A 49 -14.25 -0.10 -17.22
CA ALA A 49 -13.26 0.62 -16.41
C ALA A 49 -13.84 1.92 -15.85
N ILE A 50 -14.56 2.69 -16.67
CA ILE A 50 -15.23 3.94 -16.26
C ILE A 50 -16.33 3.67 -15.25
N ASN A 51 -17.21 2.68 -15.50
CA ASN A 51 -18.27 2.31 -14.57
C ASN A 51 -17.71 1.89 -13.21
N GLN A 52 -16.61 1.14 -13.20
CA GLN A 52 -15.95 0.74 -11.97
C GLN A 52 -15.26 1.92 -11.28
N HIS A 53 -14.66 2.85 -12.03
CA HIS A 53 -14.10 4.08 -11.48
C HIS A 53 -15.15 4.90 -10.73
N GLU A 54 -16.36 5.05 -11.30
CA GLU A 54 -17.47 5.70 -10.62
C GLU A 54 -17.92 4.95 -9.35
N ALA A 55 -17.92 3.61 -9.39
CA ALA A 55 -18.24 2.79 -8.22
C ALA A 55 -17.20 2.99 -7.10
N ILE A 56 -15.91 3.06 -7.45
CA ILE A 56 -14.83 3.37 -6.51
C ILE A 56 -15.02 4.76 -5.93
N GLN A 57 -15.33 5.78 -6.75
CA GLN A 57 -15.59 7.13 -6.26
C GLN A 57 -16.77 7.18 -5.28
N LYS A 58 -17.87 6.47 -5.57
CA LYS A 58 -19.01 6.36 -4.65
C LYS A 58 -18.67 5.62 -3.36
N PHE A 59 -17.78 4.64 -3.44
CA PHE A 59 -17.34 3.86 -2.28
C PHE A 59 -16.44 4.68 -1.34
N ILE A 60 -15.56 5.53 -1.88
CA ILE A 60 -14.66 6.35 -1.07
C ILE A 60 -15.31 7.64 -0.54
N GLN A 61 -16.44 8.06 -1.11
CA GLN A 61 -17.20 9.21 -0.61
C GLN A 61 -17.49 9.03 0.88
N LYS A 62 -17.20 10.07 1.68
CA LYS A 62 -17.38 10.09 3.14
C LYS A 62 -16.42 9.20 3.95
N THR A 63 -15.34 8.70 3.34
CA THR A 63 -14.28 7.95 4.05
C THR A 63 -12.99 8.77 4.12
N VAL A 64 -11.96 8.26 4.81
CA VAL A 64 -10.62 8.89 4.85
C VAL A 64 -9.97 8.96 3.46
N ALA A 65 -10.41 8.13 2.52
CA ALA A 65 -9.97 8.16 1.12
C ALA A 65 -10.78 9.13 0.24
N ASP A 66 -11.64 9.98 0.81
CA ASP A 66 -12.39 10.95 0.02
C ASP A 66 -11.45 11.95 -0.68
N GLY A 67 -11.62 12.12 -1.98
CA GLY A 67 -10.71 12.90 -2.84
C GLY A 67 -9.36 12.23 -3.14
N ALA A 68 -9.14 10.95 -2.77
CA ALA A 68 -7.95 10.22 -3.17
C ALA A 68 -7.91 10.02 -4.71
N PRO A 69 -6.74 10.21 -5.35
CA PRO A 69 -6.62 9.99 -6.79
C PRO A 69 -6.77 8.49 -7.12
N VAL A 70 -7.57 8.20 -8.15
CA VAL A 70 -7.73 6.85 -8.71
C VAL A 70 -6.95 6.79 -10.02
N ILE A 71 -5.88 6.00 -10.05
CA ILE A 71 -4.97 5.88 -11.19
C ILE A 71 -5.21 4.52 -11.88
N PRO A 72 -5.68 4.49 -13.14
CA PRO A 72 -5.79 3.26 -13.90
C PRO A 72 -4.40 2.80 -14.36
N ILE A 73 -4.03 1.56 -14.04
CA ILE A 73 -2.74 0.97 -14.37
C ILE A 73 -2.88 -0.45 -14.93
N SER A 74 -1.92 -0.86 -15.73
CA SER A 74 -1.69 -2.27 -16.03
C SER A 74 -0.31 -2.65 -15.49
N ALA A 75 -0.28 -3.37 -14.37
CA ALA A 75 0.98 -3.84 -13.79
C ALA A 75 1.72 -4.82 -14.73
N GLN A 76 0.98 -5.59 -15.54
CA GLN A 76 1.54 -6.57 -16.47
C GLN A 76 2.21 -5.89 -17.68
N LEU A 77 1.53 -4.91 -18.29
CA LEU A 77 2.05 -4.18 -19.45
C LEU A 77 2.86 -2.93 -19.07
N LYS A 78 2.95 -2.65 -17.76
CA LYS A 78 3.65 -1.48 -17.18
C LYS A 78 3.09 -0.13 -17.63
N TYR A 79 1.80 -0.05 -17.93
CA TYR A 79 1.15 1.21 -18.26
C TYR A 79 0.88 2.06 -17.03
N ASN A 80 1.10 3.38 -17.17
CA ASN A 80 0.86 4.43 -16.17
C ASN A 80 1.63 4.27 -14.84
N ILE A 81 2.69 3.46 -14.81
CA ILE A 81 3.55 3.30 -13.63
C ILE A 81 4.30 4.62 -13.33
N ASP A 82 4.73 5.32 -14.37
CA ASP A 82 5.33 6.65 -14.31
C ASP A 82 4.42 7.66 -13.60
N VAL A 83 3.13 7.66 -13.95
CA VAL A 83 2.11 8.49 -13.29
C VAL A 83 1.99 8.12 -11.81
N VAL A 84 1.98 6.82 -11.47
CA VAL A 84 1.97 6.40 -10.05
C VAL A 84 3.19 6.93 -9.30
N CYS A 85 4.38 6.85 -9.89
CA CYS A 85 5.61 7.40 -9.30
C CYS A 85 5.50 8.91 -9.07
N GLU A 86 4.97 9.65 -10.04
CA GLU A 86 4.74 11.10 -9.91
C GLU A 86 3.79 11.42 -8.75
N TYR A 87 2.67 10.69 -8.64
CA TYR A 87 1.71 10.88 -7.56
C TYR A 87 2.30 10.54 -6.19
N ILE A 88 3.10 9.48 -6.08
CA ILE A 88 3.79 9.13 -4.82
C ILE A 88 4.66 10.30 -4.36
N ILE A 89 5.49 10.86 -5.26
CA ILE A 89 6.39 11.97 -4.94
C ILE A 89 5.61 13.24 -4.57
N LYS A 90 4.53 13.55 -5.31
CA LYS A 90 3.77 14.79 -5.11
C LYS A 90 2.81 14.75 -3.93
N ARG A 91 2.27 13.58 -3.57
CA ARG A 91 1.20 13.45 -2.57
C ARG A 91 1.65 12.89 -1.24
N ILE A 92 2.75 12.13 -1.19
CA ILE A 92 3.25 11.53 0.04
C ILE A 92 4.51 12.31 0.48
N PRO A 93 4.37 13.29 1.40
CA PRO A 93 5.52 13.99 1.93
C PRO A 93 6.37 13.05 2.79
N ILE A 94 7.65 13.38 2.91
CA ILE A 94 8.53 12.68 3.85
C ILE A 94 8.12 13.13 5.25
N PRO A 95 7.73 12.21 6.15
CA PRO A 95 7.34 12.56 7.51
C PRO A 95 8.55 13.13 8.27
N GLU A 96 8.32 14.16 9.08
CA GLU A 96 9.35 14.64 10.00
C GLU A 96 9.59 13.58 11.09
N ARG A 97 10.85 13.18 11.26
CA ARG A 97 11.27 12.20 12.28
C ARG A 97 12.25 12.85 13.25
N ASN A 98 12.09 12.54 14.53
CA ASN A 98 13.01 12.96 15.56
C ASN A 98 14.16 11.95 15.65
N PHE A 99 15.38 12.39 15.36
CA PHE A 99 16.58 11.54 15.40
C PHE A 99 17.36 11.65 16.73
N ILE A 100 16.89 12.49 17.65
CA ILE A 100 17.53 12.75 18.95
C ILE A 100 16.85 11.90 20.04
N SER A 101 15.58 11.54 19.86
CA SER A 101 14.84 10.72 20.82
C SER A 101 15.47 9.32 20.99
N PRO A 102 15.24 8.68 22.15
CA PRO A 102 15.61 7.29 22.34
C PRO A 102 14.96 6.40 21.27
N PRO A 103 15.73 5.52 20.61
CA PRO A 103 15.22 4.75 19.49
C PRO A 103 14.11 3.79 19.91
N ASN A 104 13.00 3.79 19.17
CA ASN A 104 11.91 2.84 19.37
C ASN A 104 11.62 2.07 18.08
N MET A 105 11.88 0.77 18.11
CA MET A 105 11.66 -0.16 17.01
C MET A 105 10.45 -1.05 17.28
N ILE A 106 9.48 -1.03 16.36
CA ILE A 106 8.39 -2.01 16.35
C ILE A 106 8.80 -3.18 15.45
N VAL A 107 8.99 -4.35 16.07
CA VAL A 107 9.28 -5.59 15.36
C VAL A 107 7.99 -6.19 14.81
N ILE A 108 7.95 -6.43 13.49
CA ILE A 108 6.79 -7.02 12.80
C ILE A 108 7.12 -8.38 12.17
N ARG A 109 8.40 -8.72 12.02
CA ARG A 109 8.86 -9.99 11.46
C ARG A 109 10.14 -10.43 12.15
N SER A 110 10.35 -11.73 12.21
CA SER A 110 11.63 -12.35 12.55
C SER A 110 12.11 -13.20 11.38
N PHE A 111 13.42 -13.27 11.22
CA PHE A 111 14.10 -14.04 10.19
C PHE A 111 15.16 -14.90 10.83
N ASP A 112 15.21 -16.16 10.40
CA ASP A 112 16.38 -17.00 10.63
C ASP A 112 17.38 -16.76 9.51
N VAL A 113 18.60 -16.44 9.89
CA VAL A 113 19.73 -16.23 8.96
C VAL A 113 20.65 -17.44 8.90
N ASN A 114 20.41 -18.44 9.74
CA ASN A 114 21.19 -19.67 9.77
C ASN A 114 20.77 -20.54 8.60
N LYS A 115 21.74 -20.92 7.77
CA LYS A 115 21.49 -21.84 6.67
C LYS A 115 21.38 -23.27 7.21
N PRO A 116 20.56 -24.13 6.60
CA PRO A 116 20.55 -25.55 6.95
C PRO A 116 21.96 -26.13 6.87
N GLY A 117 22.40 -26.84 7.91
CA GLY A 117 23.73 -27.44 8.00
C GLY A 117 24.84 -26.54 8.55
N SER A 118 24.49 -25.38 9.13
CA SER A 118 25.47 -24.54 9.85
C SER A 118 25.94 -25.28 11.12
N GLU A 119 27.25 -25.34 11.33
CA GLU A 119 27.84 -25.89 12.55
C GLU A 119 27.51 -25.00 13.77
N VAL A 120 27.55 -25.58 14.98
CA VAL A 120 27.19 -24.88 16.22
C VAL A 120 27.99 -23.59 16.41
N ASP A 121 29.27 -23.60 16.05
CA ASP A 121 30.18 -22.47 16.16
C ASP A 121 29.90 -21.35 15.14
N GLU A 122 29.13 -21.64 14.08
CA GLU A 122 28.78 -20.71 13.01
C GLU A 122 27.38 -20.10 13.18
N ILE A 123 26.60 -20.55 14.18
CA ILE A 123 25.25 -20.08 14.43
C ILE A 123 25.27 -18.58 14.77
N LYS A 124 24.45 -17.83 14.03
CA LYS A 124 24.17 -16.41 14.27
C LYS A 124 22.82 -16.24 14.95
N GLY A 125 22.68 -15.18 15.73
CA GLY A 125 21.40 -14.80 16.33
C GLY A 125 20.32 -14.49 15.29
N GLY A 126 19.07 -14.43 15.74
CA GLY A 126 17.92 -14.10 14.88
C GLY A 126 17.92 -12.64 14.43
N VAL A 127 17.40 -12.39 13.24
CA VAL A 127 17.24 -11.03 12.70
C VAL A 127 15.80 -10.57 12.87
N ALA A 128 15.62 -9.38 13.47
CA ALA A 128 14.32 -8.76 13.63
C ALA A 128 14.09 -7.72 12.52
N GLY A 129 13.01 -7.90 11.76
CA GLY A 129 12.51 -6.94 10.78
C GLY A 129 11.44 -6.03 11.41
N GLY A 130 11.62 -4.72 11.28
CA GLY A 130 10.74 -3.76 11.93
C GLY A 130 10.81 -2.37 11.32
N SER A 131 10.12 -1.44 11.95
CA SER A 131 10.19 -0.01 11.64
C SER A 131 10.61 0.77 12.89
N ILE A 132 11.57 1.69 12.73
CA ILE A 132 11.97 2.62 13.78
C ILE A 132 11.11 3.88 13.64
N LEU A 133 10.43 4.27 14.72
CA LEU A 133 9.48 5.39 14.71
C LEU A 133 10.06 6.69 15.28
N ARG A 134 10.99 6.58 16.23
CA ARG A 134 11.60 7.66 17.03
C ARG A 134 12.97 7.23 17.48
#